data_AF-A0A834JJX7-F1
#
_entry.id   AF-A0A834JJX7-F1
#
_cell.length_a   1.000
_cell.length_b   1.000
_cell.length_c   1.000
_cell.angle_alpha   90.00
_cell.angle_beta   90.00
_cell.angle_gamma   90.00
#
_symmetry.space_group_name_H-M   'P 1'
#
loop_
_entity.id
_entity.type
_entity.pdbx_description
1 polymer ?
#
loop_
_entity_poly.entity_id
_entity_poly.type
_entity_poly.pdbx_seq_one_letter_code
_entity_poly.pdbx_strand_id
1 'polypeptide(L)'
;MARLWVGKDEDADKEGGQESRGIEGSNVKGKERVNVSEFRQTRASPKLSNPLKNTRISSNDEFFKSRRDSLKLSPEAFNFHQETFLSKKHNHYVNHLAMTIEQMRKTATGIRNTCITKTGVKAAVDDSYLLNVELVEGMKTGQYPEDHDLQCYAQCVMKTIRTFKNQKVDVDMVIKQIEMMMPIEWQEDMKAAARKCGALESSDDICVTAFNYVKCNYHENPDNFFFP
;
A
#
# COMPACT_ATOMS: atom_id res chain seq x y z
N MET A 1 33.83 11.85 58.00
CA MET A 1 33.32 10.52 58.39
C MET A 1 32.77 9.83 57.15
N ALA A 2 33.26 8.60 56.90
CA ALA A 2 32.71 7.51 56.07
C ALA A 2 32.45 7.74 54.57
N ARG A 3 32.71 6.81 53.65
CA ARG A 3 33.54 5.58 53.59
C ARG A 3 33.60 5.17 52.10
N LEU A 4 34.76 4.73 51.66
CA LEU A 4 35.01 4.05 50.38
C LEU A 4 34.20 2.73 50.28
N TRP A 5 33.84 2.35 49.05
CA TRP A 5 33.69 0.94 48.65
C TRP A 5 34.53 0.69 47.40
N VAL A 6 35.33 -0.36 47.50
CA VAL A 6 36.30 -0.91 46.53
C VAL A 6 35.95 -2.39 46.37
N GLY A 7 36.16 -2.91 45.15
CA GLY A 7 36.37 -4.33 44.86
C GLY A 7 35.10 -5.12 44.48
N LYS A 8 35.15 -6.12 43.62
CA LYS A 8 36.27 -6.84 43.01
C LYS A 8 35.73 -7.74 41.89
N ASP A 9 36.59 -8.04 40.92
CA ASP A 9 36.46 -9.09 39.90
C ASP A 9 36.38 -10.49 40.53
N GLU A 10 35.77 -11.44 39.81
CA GLU A 10 36.17 -12.86 39.82
C GLU A 10 35.65 -13.59 38.57
N ASP A 11 36.61 -14.19 37.85
CA ASP A 11 36.48 -15.07 36.69
C ASP A 11 35.88 -16.45 37.04
N ALA A 12 35.26 -17.13 36.06
CA ALA A 12 35.32 -18.60 35.97
C ALA A 12 34.86 -19.13 34.59
N ASP A 13 35.82 -19.74 33.89
CA ASP A 13 35.67 -20.67 32.78
C ASP A 13 34.73 -21.86 33.07
N LYS A 14 34.12 -22.45 32.03
CA LYS A 14 34.34 -23.86 31.66
C LYS A 14 33.57 -24.36 30.43
N GLU A 15 34.28 -25.24 29.73
CA GLU A 15 34.02 -25.96 28.49
C GLU A 15 32.97 -27.10 28.59
N GLY A 16 32.54 -27.59 27.41
CA GLY A 16 31.89 -28.89 27.18
C GLY A 16 30.77 -28.74 26.15
N GLY A 17 30.73 -29.39 24.99
CA GLY A 17 31.26 -30.71 24.60
C GLY A 17 30.09 -31.55 24.06
N GLN A 18 30.08 -31.74 22.73
CA GLN A 18 29.35 -32.69 21.85
C GLN A 18 28.35 -33.70 22.46
N GLU A 19 27.22 -33.96 21.77
CA GLU A 19 26.96 -35.29 21.16
C GLU A 19 25.79 -35.27 20.15
N SER A 20 26.07 -35.82 18.97
CA SER A 20 25.18 -36.14 17.86
C SER A 20 24.52 -37.51 18.06
N ARG A 21 23.23 -37.67 17.74
CA ARG A 21 22.66 -38.97 17.31
C ARG A 21 21.65 -38.78 16.19
N GLY A 22 21.97 -39.35 15.04
CA GLY A 22 21.00 -39.66 13.99
C GLY A 22 20.34 -41.02 14.26
N ILE A 23 19.17 -41.23 13.66
CA ILE A 23 18.61 -42.56 13.38
C ILE A 23 18.05 -42.52 11.95
N GLU A 24 18.50 -43.50 11.17
CA GLU A 24 18.05 -43.92 9.82
C GLU A 24 16.53 -44.16 9.81
N GLY A 25 15.77 -43.82 8.76
CA GLY A 25 15.82 -44.43 7.44
C GLY A 25 14.73 -45.49 7.30
N SER A 26 13.65 -45.20 6.56
CA SER A 26 12.83 -46.22 5.88
C SER A 26 12.01 -45.59 4.74
N ASN A 27 11.87 -46.39 3.69
CA ASN A 27 11.70 -46.07 2.29
C ASN A 27 10.35 -46.62 1.80
N VAL A 28 9.51 -45.84 1.12
CA VAL A 28 8.51 -46.37 0.19
C VAL A 28 8.37 -45.46 -1.04
N LYS A 29 8.54 -46.10 -2.19
CA LYS A 29 8.47 -45.60 -3.57
C LYS A 29 7.04 -45.17 -3.98
N GLY A 30 6.96 -44.16 -4.86
CA GLY A 30 5.78 -43.88 -5.69
C GLY A 30 6.01 -42.71 -6.65
N LYS A 31 6.33 -43.03 -7.91
CA LYS A 31 6.58 -42.09 -9.01
C LYS A 31 5.28 -41.43 -9.48
N GLU A 32 5.33 -40.14 -9.78
CA GLU A 32 4.84 -39.63 -11.08
C GLU A 32 5.66 -38.39 -11.51
N ARG A 33 6.23 -38.46 -12.72
CA ARG A 33 7.04 -37.40 -13.33
C ARG A 33 6.11 -36.51 -14.13
N VAL A 34 5.96 -35.25 -13.74
CA VAL A 34 5.34 -34.24 -14.62
C VAL A 34 6.42 -33.66 -15.53
N ASN A 35 6.20 -33.81 -16.83
CA ASN A 35 7.09 -33.40 -17.90
C ASN A 35 7.04 -31.87 -18.07
N VAL A 36 8.20 -31.22 -17.93
CA VAL A 36 8.38 -29.76 -18.07
C VAL A 36 8.87 -29.48 -19.49
N SER A 37 8.00 -29.57 -20.49
CA SER A 37 8.39 -29.26 -21.87
C SER A 37 7.32 -28.59 -22.75
N GLU A 38 6.23 -28.05 -22.20
CA GLU A 38 5.15 -27.52 -23.05
C GLU A 38 4.59 -26.15 -22.67
N PHE A 39 5.37 -25.29 -22.01
CA PHE A 39 4.93 -23.90 -21.75
C PHE A 39 6.01 -22.89 -22.09
N ARG A 40 6.29 -22.73 -23.39
CA ARG A 40 6.92 -21.52 -23.92
C ARG A 40 6.21 -21.05 -25.20
N GLN A 41 5.78 -19.79 -25.12
CA GLN A 41 5.36 -18.87 -26.19
C GLN A 41 3.93 -19.13 -26.71
N THR A 42 2.98 -18.21 -26.59
CA THR A 42 3.03 -16.79 -26.99
C THR A 42 2.24 -15.86 -26.04
N ARG A 43 2.91 -14.88 -25.42
CA ARG A 43 2.21 -13.72 -24.80
C ARG A 43 2.06 -12.63 -25.84
N ALA A 44 0.88 -12.52 -26.43
CA ALA A 44 0.36 -11.23 -26.88
C ALA A 44 -0.52 -10.70 -25.75
N SER A 45 -0.15 -9.55 -25.17
CA SER A 45 -0.96 -8.85 -24.18
C SER A 45 -2.28 -8.40 -24.81
N PRO A 46 -3.46 -8.78 -24.29
CA PRO A 46 -4.67 -8.09 -24.67
C PRO A 46 -4.61 -6.70 -24.03
N LYS A 47 -4.67 -5.67 -24.87
CA LYS A 47 -4.92 -4.29 -24.42
C LYS A 47 -6.21 -4.32 -23.59
N LEU A 48 -6.13 -3.97 -22.30
CA LEU A 48 -7.32 -3.69 -21.50
C LEU A 48 -7.95 -2.39 -22.04
N SER A 49 -8.77 -2.51 -23.09
CA SER A 49 -9.76 -1.50 -23.40
C SER A 49 -10.88 -1.62 -22.36
N ASN A 50 -11.14 -0.51 -21.69
CA ASN A 50 -12.19 -0.30 -20.68
C ASN A 50 -13.54 -0.95 -21.11
N PRO A 51 -13.98 -2.07 -20.49
CA PRO A 51 -15.07 -2.89 -21.04
C PRO A 51 -16.48 -2.31 -20.78
N LEU A 52 -16.60 -1.17 -20.09
CA LEU A 52 -17.90 -0.68 -19.61
C LEU A 52 -18.41 0.60 -20.29
N LYS A 53 -17.71 1.15 -21.29
CA LYS A 53 -18.25 2.31 -22.03
C LYS A 53 -19.28 1.94 -23.10
N ASN A 54 -19.56 0.66 -23.37
CA ASN A 54 -20.55 0.32 -24.39
C ASN A 54 -21.22 -1.06 -24.28
N THR A 55 -21.30 -1.67 -23.09
CA THR A 55 -22.15 -2.84 -22.89
C THR A 55 -23.57 -2.39 -22.59
N ARG A 56 -24.33 -2.10 -23.65
CA ARG A 56 -25.79 -2.03 -23.56
C ARG A 56 -26.25 -3.45 -23.22
N ILE A 57 -26.49 -3.74 -21.93
CA ILE A 57 -27.05 -5.03 -21.50
C ILE A 57 -28.38 -5.16 -22.24
N SER A 58 -28.43 -6.07 -23.21
CA SER A 58 -29.63 -6.26 -24.02
C SER A 58 -30.71 -6.79 -23.09
N SER A 59 -31.81 -6.05 -22.95
CA SER A 59 -33.03 -6.51 -22.26
C SER A 59 -33.64 -7.77 -22.90
N ASN A 60 -33.03 -8.25 -23.99
CA ASN A 60 -33.39 -9.47 -24.70
C ASN A 60 -32.60 -10.72 -24.33
N ASP A 61 -31.63 -10.65 -23.40
CA ASP A 61 -30.98 -11.85 -22.86
C ASP A 61 -32.03 -12.76 -22.20
N GLU A 62 -32.06 -14.05 -22.55
CA GLU A 62 -33.09 -15.00 -22.10
C GLU A 62 -33.15 -15.11 -20.57
N PHE A 63 -32.01 -14.93 -19.90
CA PHE A 63 -31.92 -14.90 -18.45
C PHE A 63 -32.73 -13.76 -17.82
N PHE A 64 -32.71 -12.57 -18.43
CA PHE A 64 -33.44 -11.41 -17.92
C PHE A 64 -34.93 -11.49 -18.28
N LYS A 65 -35.29 -12.06 -19.43
CA LYS A 65 -36.69 -12.36 -19.78
C LYS A 65 -37.33 -13.33 -18.79
N SER A 66 -36.65 -14.45 -18.50
CA SER A 66 -37.13 -15.47 -17.56
C SER A 66 -37.40 -14.89 -16.15
N ARG A 67 -36.53 -14.00 -15.66
CA ARG A 67 -36.73 -13.31 -14.37
C ARG A 67 -37.85 -12.27 -14.40
N ARG A 68 -37.98 -11.50 -15.48
CA ARG A 68 -39.08 -10.55 -15.67
C ARG A 68 -40.43 -11.25 -15.61
N ASP A 69 -40.54 -12.36 -16.35
CA ASP A 69 -41.79 -13.10 -16.49
C ASP A 69 -42.16 -13.80 -15.16
N SER A 70 -41.16 -14.30 -14.43
CA SER A 70 -41.34 -14.86 -13.08
C SER A 70 -41.83 -13.83 -12.05
N LEU A 71 -41.44 -12.57 -12.21
CA LEU A 71 -41.84 -11.46 -11.33
C LEU A 71 -43.12 -10.75 -11.80
N LYS A 72 -43.68 -11.14 -12.96
CA LYS A 72 -44.86 -10.51 -13.59
C LYS A 72 -44.73 -8.98 -13.75
N LEU A 73 -43.52 -8.49 -13.94
CA LEU A 73 -43.27 -7.05 -14.09
C LEU A 73 -43.50 -6.62 -15.54
N SER A 74 -44.08 -5.43 -15.73
CA SER A 74 -44.11 -4.81 -17.05
C SER A 74 -42.68 -4.56 -17.55
N PRO A 75 -42.44 -4.53 -18.88
CA PRO A 75 -41.12 -4.22 -19.43
C PRO A 75 -40.51 -2.92 -18.87
N GLU A 76 -41.35 -1.90 -18.66
CA GLU A 76 -40.95 -0.61 -18.09
C GLU A 76 -40.53 -0.73 -16.61
N ALA A 77 -41.31 -1.45 -15.79
CA ALA A 77 -41.00 -1.68 -14.38
C ALA A 77 -39.73 -2.53 -14.21
N PHE A 78 -39.52 -3.50 -15.08
CA PHE A 78 -38.32 -4.34 -15.08
C PHE A 78 -37.07 -3.56 -15.48
N ASN A 79 -37.15 -2.72 -16.51
CA ASN A 79 -36.02 -1.85 -16.89
C ASN A 79 -35.68 -0.88 -15.76
N PHE A 80 -36.68 -0.26 -15.12
CA PHE A 80 -36.45 0.60 -13.95
C PHE A 80 -35.81 -0.16 -12.77
N HIS A 81 -36.26 -1.39 -12.49
CA HIS A 81 -35.66 -2.24 -11.45
C HIS A 81 -34.25 -2.71 -11.80
N GLN A 82 -33.98 -3.01 -13.08
CA GLN A 82 -32.67 -3.40 -13.55
C GLN A 82 -31.69 -2.22 -13.48
N GLU A 83 -32.09 -1.03 -13.93
CA GLU A 83 -31.28 0.18 -13.83
C GLU A 83 -31.02 0.58 -12.38
N THR A 84 -32.03 0.51 -11.50
CA THR A 84 -31.84 0.78 -10.07
C THR A 84 -31.02 -0.29 -9.37
N PHE A 85 -31.13 -1.58 -9.74
CA PHE A 85 -30.29 -2.65 -9.20
C PHE A 85 -28.85 -2.53 -9.69
N LEU A 86 -28.63 -2.24 -10.97
CA LEU A 86 -27.30 -2.00 -11.53
C LEU A 86 -26.67 -0.74 -10.95
N SER A 87 -27.45 0.33 -10.75
CA SER A 87 -27.01 1.56 -10.07
C SER A 87 -26.68 1.30 -8.59
N LYS A 88 -27.52 0.56 -7.86
CA LYS A 88 -27.25 0.18 -6.46
C LYS A 88 -26.07 -0.77 -6.34
N LYS A 89 -25.92 -1.73 -7.26
CA LYS A 89 -24.79 -2.66 -7.30
C LYS A 89 -23.51 -1.92 -7.71
N HIS A 90 -23.58 -0.98 -8.64
CA HIS A 90 -22.48 -0.08 -8.99
C HIS A 90 -22.07 0.75 -7.77
N ASN A 91 -22.99 1.45 -7.12
CA ASN A 91 -22.69 2.21 -5.89
C ASN A 91 -22.15 1.32 -4.76
N HIS A 92 -22.68 0.11 -4.57
CA HIS A 92 -22.15 -0.83 -3.58
C HIS A 92 -20.74 -1.33 -3.95
N TYR A 93 -20.44 -1.53 -5.24
CA TYR A 93 -19.12 -1.98 -5.69
C TYR A 93 -18.09 -0.83 -5.67
N VAL A 94 -18.50 0.37 -6.07
CA VAL A 94 -17.71 1.61 -6.02
C VAL A 94 -17.37 1.99 -4.58
N ASN A 95 -18.35 1.89 -3.65
CA ASN A 95 -18.12 2.07 -2.20
C ASN A 95 -17.26 0.97 -1.56
N HIS A 96 -16.99 -0.14 -2.26
CA HIS A 96 -16.16 -1.24 -1.76
C HIS A 96 -14.73 -1.19 -2.31
N LEU A 97 -14.46 -0.40 -3.36
CA LEU A 97 -13.13 -0.29 -3.97
C LEU A 97 -12.27 0.81 -3.33
N ALA A 98 -12.89 1.88 -2.82
CA ALA A 98 -12.22 2.95 -2.09
C ALA A 98 -12.64 2.97 -0.62
N MET A 99 -11.68 3.19 0.29
CA MET A 99 -11.95 3.37 1.71
C MET A 99 -12.78 4.64 1.95
N THR A 100 -13.58 4.67 3.04
CA THR A 100 -14.19 5.94 3.45
C THR A 100 -13.09 6.92 3.90
N ILE A 101 -13.35 8.22 3.77
CA ILE A 101 -12.39 9.27 4.18
C ILE A 101 -11.96 9.10 5.64
N GLU A 102 -12.90 8.72 6.52
CA GLU A 102 -12.59 8.47 7.93
C GLU A 102 -11.66 7.27 8.13
N GLN A 103 -11.90 6.17 7.43
CA GLN A 103 -11.04 4.98 7.47
C GLN A 103 -9.66 5.27 6.88
N MET A 104 -9.58 6.06 5.81
CA MET A 104 -8.33 6.50 5.20
C MET A 104 -7.50 7.31 6.21
N ARG A 105 -8.11 8.32 6.86
CA ARG A 105 -7.45 9.15 7.87
C ARG A 105 -6.98 8.33 9.08
N LYS A 106 -7.83 7.46 9.61
CA LYS A 106 -7.46 6.59 10.74
C LYS A 106 -6.29 5.66 10.41
N THR A 107 -6.30 5.07 9.22
CA THR A 107 -5.20 4.23 8.72
C THR A 107 -3.91 5.04 8.62
N ALA A 108 -3.97 6.23 8.04
CA ALA A 108 -2.83 7.13 7.92
C ALA A 108 -2.24 7.52 9.28
N THR A 109 -3.08 7.85 10.28
CA THR A 109 -2.63 8.12 11.65
C THR A 109 -1.86 6.94 12.25
N GLY A 110 -2.32 5.70 12.02
CA GLY A 110 -1.61 4.49 12.48
C GLY A 110 -0.24 4.32 11.82
N ILE A 111 -0.15 4.56 10.51
CA ILE A 111 1.09 4.50 9.74
C ILE A 111 2.06 5.58 10.22
N ARG A 112 1.58 6.82 10.36
CA ARG A 112 2.35 7.95 10.88
C ARG A 112 2.96 7.64 12.23
N ASN A 113 2.15 7.24 13.21
CA ASN A 113 2.62 6.99 14.57
C ASN A 113 3.67 5.86 14.60
N THR A 114 3.46 4.83 13.77
CA THR A 114 4.43 3.75 13.59
C THR A 114 5.77 4.27 13.05
N CYS A 115 5.73 5.13 12.04
CA CYS A 115 6.95 5.62 11.40
C CYS A 115 7.67 6.69 12.24
N ILE A 116 6.94 7.59 12.90
CA ILE A 116 7.49 8.53 13.89
C ILE A 116 8.32 7.76 14.94
N THR A 117 7.76 6.68 15.47
CA THR A 117 8.43 5.84 16.47
C THR A 117 9.70 5.17 15.92
N LYS A 118 9.67 4.70 14.66
CA LYS A 118 10.77 3.95 14.05
C LYS A 118 11.93 4.81 13.58
N THR A 119 11.67 6.01 13.08
CA THR A 119 12.70 6.88 12.51
C THR A 119 13.38 7.75 13.55
N GLY A 120 12.97 7.68 14.82
CA GLY A 120 13.53 8.55 15.84
C GLY A 120 13.08 10.01 15.71
N VAL A 121 12.08 10.28 14.86
CA VAL A 121 11.29 11.52 14.85
C VAL A 121 10.62 11.59 16.22
N LYS A 122 11.30 12.12 17.25
CA LYS A 122 10.82 11.92 18.63
C LYS A 122 9.45 12.59 18.81
N ALA A 123 8.51 11.82 19.33
CA ALA A 123 7.24 12.33 19.78
C ALA A 123 7.50 13.37 20.89
N ALA A 124 6.78 14.48 20.88
CA ALA A 124 6.90 15.51 21.89
C ALA A 124 6.75 14.91 23.30
N VAL A 125 7.81 14.98 24.11
CA VAL A 125 7.77 14.61 25.54
C VAL A 125 7.84 15.85 26.43
N ASP A 126 8.25 17.02 25.90
CA ASP A 126 8.14 18.33 26.54
C ASP A 126 8.24 19.47 25.50
N ASP A 127 7.92 20.70 25.92
CA ASP A 127 7.88 21.94 25.12
C ASP A 127 9.23 22.35 24.47
N SER A 128 10.30 21.56 24.65
CA SER A 128 11.59 21.78 23.99
C SER A 128 11.84 20.83 22.79
N TYR A 129 10.93 19.88 22.54
CA TYR A 129 11.00 18.91 21.43
C TYR A 129 9.76 18.93 20.52
N LEU A 130 9.45 20.09 19.95
CA LEU A 130 8.30 20.29 19.05
C LEU A 130 8.60 20.04 17.57
N LEU A 131 9.88 19.95 17.19
CA LEU A 131 10.27 20.03 15.79
C LEU A 131 9.74 18.86 14.93
N ASN A 132 9.61 17.66 15.50
CA ASN A 132 9.55 16.45 14.68
C ASN A 132 8.15 16.06 14.17
N VAL A 133 7.09 16.34 14.94
CA VAL A 133 5.71 16.16 14.46
C VAL A 133 5.30 17.33 13.56
N GLU A 134 5.74 18.54 13.88
CA GLU A 134 5.48 19.74 13.07
C GLU A 134 6.10 19.63 11.68
N LEU A 135 7.30 19.04 11.56
CA LEU A 135 7.92 18.75 10.27
C LEU A 135 7.07 17.80 9.39
N VAL A 136 6.51 16.75 10.00
CA VAL A 136 5.61 15.81 9.29
C VAL A 136 4.31 16.49 8.87
N GLU A 137 3.72 17.31 9.74
CA GLU A 137 2.51 18.08 9.39
C GLU A 137 2.80 19.15 8.34
N GLY A 138 3.99 19.76 8.38
CA GLY A 138 4.47 20.77 7.44
C GLY A 138 4.54 20.25 6.00
N MET A 139 4.75 18.95 5.79
CA MET A 139 4.75 18.35 4.45
C MET A 139 3.42 18.56 3.71
N LYS A 140 2.29 18.60 4.45
CA LYS A 140 0.96 18.86 3.87
C LYS A 140 0.79 20.30 3.38
N THR A 141 1.59 21.22 3.91
CA THR A 141 1.55 22.65 3.58
C THR A 141 2.74 23.10 2.75
N GLY A 142 3.53 22.16 2.23
CA GLY A 142 4.65 22.45 1.34
C GLY A 142 5.99 22.70 2.04
N GLN A 143 6.09 22.40 3.33
CA GLN A 143 7.35 22.53 4.07
C GLN A 143 8.17 21.25 3.91
N TYR A 144 9.25 21.34 3.13
CA TYR A 144 10.17 20.23 2.86
C TYR A 144 11.62 20.64 3.16
N PRO A 145 11.98 20.84 4.44
CA PRO A 145 13.36 21.12 4.83
C PRO A 145 14.26 19.90 4.57
N GLU A 146 15.55 20.14 4.38
CA GLU A 146 16.56 19.08 4.20
C GLU A 146 16.94 18.45 5.54
N ASP A 147 15.95 17.81 6.18
CA ASP A 147 16.11 17.06 7.43
C ASP A 147 16.12 15.56 7.15
N HIS A 148 17.18 14.86 7.58
CA HIS A 148 17.37 13.44 7.26
C HIS A 148 16.35 12.54 7.95
N ASP A 149 15.93 12.87 9.18
CA ASP A 149 14.92 12.11 9.91
C ASP A 149 13.55 12.21 9.21
N LEU A 150 13.20 13.39 8.69
CA LEU A 150 12.00 13.60 7.87
C LEU A 150 12.08 12.86 6.53
N GLN A 151 13.26 12.82 5.90
CA GLN A 151 13.48 12.05 4.68
C GLN A 151 13.28 10.55 4.94
N CYS A 152 13.86 10.04 6.03
CA CYS A 152 13.70 8.64 6.39
C CYS A 152 12.28 8.32 6.89
N TYR A 153 11.55 9.29 7.45
CA TYR A 153 10.13 9.16 7.74
C TYR A 153 9.33 8.89 6.46
N ALA A 154 9.54 9.68 5.40
CA ALA A 154 8.89 9.46 4.11
C ALA A 154 9.18 8.04 3.58
N GLN A 155 10.42 7.59 3.68
CA GLN A 155 10.81 6.23 3.29
C GLN A 155 10.13 5.15 4.13
N CYS A 156 10.03 5.33 5.45
CA CYS A 156 9.33 4.41 6.33
C CYS A 156 7.86 4.25 5.95
N VAL A 157 7.18 5.37 5.68
CA VAL A 157 5.76 5.38 5.27
C VAL A 157 5.61 4.60 3.97
N MET A 158 6.39 4.93 2.94
CA MET A 158 6.31 4.27 1.64
C MET A 158 6.65 2.76 1.72
N LYS A 159 7.62 2.37 2.56
CA LYS A 159 7.87 0.95 2.85
C LYS A 159 6.68 0.27 3.54
N THR A 160 6.06 0.93 4.51
CA THR A 160 4.94 0.39 5.29
C THR A 160 3.75 0.08 4.40
N ILE A 161 3.45 0.96 3.43
CA ILE A 161 2.39 0.75 2.43
C ILE A 161 2.88 0.00 1.17
N ARG A 162 4.11 -0.52 1.20
CA ARG A 162 4.74 -1.35 0.16
C ARG A 162 4.96 -0.64 -1.19
N THR A 163 4.99 0.68 -1.22
CA THR A 163 5.24 1.49 -2.43
C THR A 163 6.73 1.81 -2.64
N PHE A 164 7.61 1.31 -1.76
CA PHE A 164 9.05 1.42 -1.90
C PHE A 164 9.71 0.05 -1.77
N LYS A 165 10.44 -0.38 -2.80
CA LYS A 165 11.09 -1.70 -2.87
C LYS A 165 12.35 -1.64 -3.71
N ASN A 166 13.35 -2.47 -3.38
CA ASN A 166 14.62 -2.55 -4.12
C ASN A 166 15.28 -1.17 -4.27
N GLN A 167 15.28 -0.38 -3.19
CA GLN A 167 15.88 0.96 -3.13
C GLN A 167 15.24 2.01 -4.04
N LYS A 168 14.05 1.74 -4.60
CA LYS A 168 13.32 2.66 -5.48
C LYS A 168 11.82 2.68 -5.20
N VAL A 169 11.15 3.68 -5.75
CA VAL A 169 9.69 3.78 -5.75
C VAL A 169 9.09 2.75 -6.72
N ASP A 170 8.07 2.03 -6.26
CA ASP A 170 7.27 1.11 -7.07
C ASP A 170 5.99 1.85 -7.51
N VAL A 171 6.06 2.54 -8.65
CA VAL A 171 4.98 3.40 -9.17
C VAL A 171 3.70 2.60 -9.42
N ASP A 172 3.80 1.36 -9.89
CA ASP A 172 2.64 0.50 -10.10
C ASP A 172 1.94 0.18 -8.77
N MET A 173 2.72 -0.04 -7.70
CA MET A 173 2.14 -0.20 -6.37
C MET A 173 1.58 1.10 -5.82
N VAL A 174 2.21 2.25 -6.08
CA VAL A 174 1.64 3.56 -5.69
C VAL A 174 0.26 3.75 -6.32
N ILE A 175 0.13 3.49 -7.62
CA ILE A 175 -1.14 3.61 -8.34
C ILE A 175 -2.21 2.71 -7.70
N LYS A 176 -1.86 1.46 -7.37
CA LYS A 176 -2.78 0.54 -6.69
C LYS A 176 -3.21 1.06 -5.31
N GLN A 177 -2.28 1.63 -4.53
CA GLN A 177 -2.63 2.21 -3.23
C GLN A 177 -3.56 3.43 -3.39
N ILE A 178 -3.36 4.26 -4.41
CA ILE A 178 -4.26 5.37 -4.73
C ILE A 178 -5.67 4.84 -5.04
N GLU A 179 -5.79 3.83 -5.89
CA GLU A 179 -7.08 3.24 -6.29
C GLU A 179 -7.83 2.60 -5.11
N MET A 180 -7.11 2.03 -4.13
CA MET A 180 -7.70 1.39 -2.95
C MET A 180 -8.04 2.36 -1.82
N MET A 181 -7.23 3.39 -1.60
CA MET A 181 -7.31 4.22 -0.39
C MET A 181 -7.91 5.60 -0.62
N MET A 182 -7.80 6.15 -1.82
CA MET A 182 -8.16 7.55 -2.08
C MET A 182 -9.57 7.69 -2.65
N PRO A 183 -10.28 8.80 -2.34
CA PRO A 183 -11.55 9.14 -2.99
C PRO A 183 -11.41 9.17 -4.51
N ILE A 184 -12.42 8.67 -5.21
CA ILE A 184 -12.38 8.45 -6.68
C ILE A 184 -12.13 9.75 -7.44
N GLU A 185 -12.70 10.85 -6.94
CA GLU A 185 -12.54 12.19 -7.46
C GLU A 185 -11.08 12.69 -7.43
N TRP A 186 -10.22 12.14 -6.58
CA TRP A 186 -8.80 12.52 -6.49
C TRP A 186 -7.87 11.58 -7.26
N GLN A 187 -8.34 10.37 -7.59
CA GLN A 187 -7.47 9.30 -8.05
C GLN A 187 -6.75 9.62 -9.36
N GLU A 188 -7.42 10.22 -10.35
CA GLU A 188 -6.80 10.48 -11.65
C GLU A 188 -5.64 11.49 -11.54
N ASP A 189 -5.86 12.59 -10.82
CA ASP A 189 -4.83 13.63 -10.62
C ASP A 189 -3.66 13.09 -9.79
N MET A 190 -3.95 12.31 -8.73
CA MET A 190 -2.91 11.66 -7.93
C MET A 190 -2.11 10.63 -8.75
N LYS A 191 -2.77 9.86 -9.62
CA LYS A 191 -2.09 8.90 -10.51
C LYS A 191 -1.21 9.61 -11.55
N ALA A 192 -1.65 10.75 -12.07
CA ALA A 192 -0.85 11.57 -12.99
C ALA A 192 0.43 12.08 -12.31
N ALA A 193 0.31 12.64 -11.11
CA ALA A 193 1.44 13.07 -10.30
C ALA A 193 2.40 11.92 -9.99
N ALA A 194 1.87 10.76 -9.57
CA ALA A 194 2.67 9.58 -9.24
C ALA A 194 3.51 9.10 -10.43
N ARG A 195 2.94 9.08 -11.65
CA ARG A 195 3.68 8.70 -12.87
C ARG A 195 4.78 9.69 -13.20
N LYS A 196 4.49 10.99 -13.09
CA LYS A 196 5.46 12.05 -13.38
C LYS A 196 6.62 12.02 -12.40
N CYS A 197 6.34 11.94 -11.10
CA CYS A 197 7.34 11.89 -10.05
C CYS A 197 8.10 10.56 -10.00
N GLY A 198 7.52 9.48 -10.53
CA GLY A 198 8.18 8.19 -10.67
C GLY A 198 9.33 8.18 -11.66
N ALA A 199 9.44 9.20 -12.51
CA ALA A 199 10.54 9.39 -13.46
C ALA A 199 11.74 10.16 -12.86
N LEU A 200 11.66 10.56 -11.59
CA LEU A 200 12.80 11.19 -10.92
C LEU A 200 13.94 10.21 -10.73
N GLU A 201 15.16 10.70 -10.95
CA GLU A 201 16.38 9.94 -10.66
C GLU A 201 16.46 9.61 -9.17
N SER A 202 16.88 8.39 -8.87
CA SER A 202 17.08 7.95 -7.49
C SER A 202 18.40 8.53 -6.95
N SER A 203 18.42 8.85 -5.66
CA SER A 203 19.64 9.19 -4.93
C SER A 203 20.29 7.93 -4.37
N ASP A 204 21.59 7.99 -4.07
CA ASP A 204 22.30 6.94 -3.33
C ASP A 204 21.71 6.73 -1.93
N ASP A 205 21.10 7.79 -1.37
CA ASP A 205 20.32 7.70 -0.14
C ASP A 205 18.85 7.37 -0.46
N ILE A 206 18.38 6.23 0.03
CA ILE A 206 17.01 5.76 -0.13
C ILE A 206 15.98 6.65 0.59
N CYS A 207 16.39 7.33 1.68
CA CYS A 207 15.55 8.29 2.39
C CYS A 207 15.34 9.54 1.53
N VAL A 208 16.42 10.08 0.94
CA VAL A 208 16.35 11.21 0.00
C VAL A 208 15.50 10.86 -1.23
N THR A 209 15.66 9.64 -1.77
CA THR A 209 14.85 9.17 -2.92
C THR A 209 13.36 9.20 -2.61
N ALA A 210 12.95 8.64 -1.47
CA ALA A 210 11.55 8.64 -1.05
C ALA A 210 11.03 10.07 -0.80
N PHE A 211 11.82 10.90 -0.12
CA PHE A 211 11.45 12.28 0.19
C PHE A 211 11.24 13.13 -1.06
N ASN A 212 12.16 13.05 -2.03
CA ASN A 212 12.06 13.79 -3.29
C ASN A 212 10.83 13.36 -4.10
N TYR A 213 10.50 12.07 -4.09
CA TYR A 213 9.29 11.58 -4.70
C TYR A 213 8.03 12.18 -4.05
N VAL A 214 7.96 12.18 -2.71
CA VAL A 214 6.81 12.74 -1.97
C VAL A 214 6.69 14.25 -2.20
N LYS A 215 7.80 14.98 -2.11
CA LYS A 215 7.89 16.42 -2.40
C LYS A 215 7.39 16.75 -3.82
N CYS A 216 7.81 15.96 -4.81
CA CYS A 216 7.32 16.12 -6.17
C CYS A 216 5.81 15.93 -6.27
N ASN A 217 5.24 14.90 -5.62
CA ASN A 217 3.79 14.66 -5.67
C ASN A 217 3.00 15.83 -5.08
N TYR A 218 3.50 16.46 -4.01
CA TYR A 218 2.91 17.69 -3.48
C TYR A 218 2.94 18.83 -4.49
N HIS A 219 4.08 19.06 -5.16
CA HIS A 219 4.19 20.15 -6.14
C HIS A 219 3.33 19.92 -7.39
N GLU A 220 3.13 18.68 -7.80
CA GLU A 220 2.32 18.32 -8.97
C GLU A 220 0.81 18.36 -8.69
N ASN A 221 0.39 18.08 -7.45
CA ASN A 221 -1.01 18.03 -7.08
C ASN A 221 -1.21 18.49 -5.63
N PRO A 222 -0.98 19.79 -5.32
CA PRO A 222 -1.03 20.28 -3.94
C PRO A 222 -2.42 20.23 -3.34
N ASP A 223 -3.47 20.43 -4.16
CA ASP A 223 -4.87 20.51 -3.71
C ASP A 223 -5.39 19.17 -3.18
N ASN A 224 -4.96 18.06 -3.79
CA ASN A 224 -5.37 16.70 -3.40
C ASN A 224 -4.21 15.89 -2.79
N PHE A 225 -3.12 16.57 -2.41
CA PHE A 225 -1.97 15.88 -1.82
C PHE A 225 -2.35 15.27 -0.47
N PHE A 226 -1.99 14.00 -0.30
CA PHE A 226 -2.17 13.28 0.95
C PHE A 226 -0.96 12.40 1.21
N PHE A 227 -0.40 12.54 2.41
CA PHE A 227 0.64 11.67 2.92
C PHE A 227 0.37 11.40 4.41
N PRO A 228 0.44 10.13 4.86
CA PRO A 228 0.37 9.79 6.27
C PRO A 228 1.29 10.64 7.13
#